data_AF-A0A518IMJ8-F1
#
_entry.id   AF-A0A518IMJ8-F1
#
_cell.length_a   1.000
_cell.length_b   1.000
_cell.length_c   1.000
_cell.angle_alpha   90.00
_cell.angle_beta   90.00
_cell.angle_gamma   90.00
#
_symmetry.space_group_name_H-M   'P 1'
#
loop_
_entity.id
_entity.type
_entity.pdbx_description
1 polymer ?
#
loop_
_entity_poly.entity_id
_entity_poly.type
_entity_poly.pdbx_seq_one_letter_code
_entity_poly.pdbx_strand_id
1 'polypeptide(L)'
;MIHRTKEEPPIWLATRAAPVLFWASLLFLVCQAVAVVIFVDVPNLRESFTDNPAAEIEATESLDAIDPAADLPVEVPELVASDLSWEPIELATLILMGLIWPLVIAESVYHWRTRPWTRETRRFHFYSLLYCLCPSLRMCAQSLEMGNRLWLPGWGWRRADDRLRRRLERTFSMPMIWIALMILPVLVIELWLKTQVADYRWLRIALHVSTGVIWFSFAAEFILMASVAEKKLTYLKEHWIELAIILLPLLSFMRSLRLLRATGASKLIRLSQLNQIVRTYRLRGTAMRALRALILLDLFQRLTLRAPEKTIAKLQLQLEELETEAKQIRRKIGRLERTIRKQEAEASAPESEAAGLEADVDSSSSDAAGTRSATTGSV
;
A
#
# COMPACT_ATOMS: atom_id res chain seq x y z
N MET A 1 -44.37 15.88 22.29
CA MET A 1 -44.27 14.59 21.57
C MET A 1 -43.23 14.76 20.48
N ILE A 2 -42.02 14.23 20.70
CA ILE A 2 -40.86 14.43 19.81
C ILE A 2 -41.02 13.52 18.60
N HIS A 3 -41.12 14.11 17.42
CA HIS A 3 -41.16 13.41 16.14
C HIS A 3 -39.85 12.64 15.96
N ARG A 4 -39.89 11.31 16.15
CA ARG A 4 -38.78 10.39 15.95
C ARG A 4 -38.52 10.27 14.45
N THR A 5 -37.74 11.20 13.90
CA THR A 5 -37.32 11.20 12.50
C THR A 5 -36.38 10.03 12.25
N LYS A 6 -36.73 9.15 11.30
CA LYS A 6 -35.91 8.11 10.66
C LYS A 6 -34.76 7.56 11.51
N GLU A 7 -35.08 6.48 12.23
CA GLU A 7 -34.20 5.48 12.84
C GLU A 7 -32.71 5.61 12.48
N GLU A 8 -31.98 6.44 13.23
CA GLU A 8 -30.53 6.35 13.26
C GLU A 8 -30.17 4.98 13.86
N PRO A 9 -29.32 4.18 13.20
CA PRO A 9 -28.92 2.90 13.74
C PRO A 9 -28.26 3.11 15.11
N PRO A 10 -28.53 2.24 16.09
CA PRO A 10 -27.98 2.40 17.43
C PRO A 10 -26.46 2.34 17.37
N ILE A 11 -25.80 3.45 17.72
CA ILE A 11 -24.32 3.64 17.71
C ILE A 11 -23.59 2.48 18.42
N TRP A 12 -24.23 1.86 19.40
CA TRP A 12 -23.71 0.69 20.12
C TRP A 12 -23.53 -0.55 19.24
N LEU A 13 -24.44 -0.79 18.29
CA LEU A 13 -24.36 -1.91 17.34
C LEU A 13 -23.17 -1.71 16.40
N ALA A 14 -22.99 -0.50 15.88
CA ALA A 14 -21.84 -0.15 15.05
C ALA A 14 -20.50 -0.31 15.81
N THR A 15 -20.50 0.04 17.10
CA THR A 15 -19.30 -0.04 17.94
C THR A 15 -18.87 -1.49 18.21
N ARG A 16 -19.82 -2.42 18.40
CA ARG A 16 -19.54 -3.85 18.61
C ARG A 16 -19.33 -4.63 17.32
N ALA A 17 -20.03 -4.28 16.25
CA ALA A 17 -19.90 -4.97 14.97
C ALA A 17 -18.54 -4.73 14.31
N ALA A 18 -17.97 -3.52 14.44
CA ALA A 18 -16.70 -3.15 13.83
C ALA A 18 -15.53 -4.11 14.15
N PRO A 19 -15.20 -4.43 15.43
CA PRO A 19 -14.12 -5.37 15.73
C PRO A 19 -14.44 -6.79 15.26
N VAL A 20 -15.69 -7.25 15.38
CA VAL A 20 -16.08 -8.60 14.94
C VAL A 20 -15.89 -8.76 13.44
N LEU A 21 -16.35 -7.79 12.66
CA LEU A 21 -16.23 -7.79 11.21
C LEU A 21 -14.79 -7.59 10.76
N PHE A 22 -13.99 -6.82 11.49
CA PHE A 22 -12.55 -6.74 11.28
C PHE A 22 -11.92 -8.13 11.37
N TRP A 23 -12.12 -8.83 12.49
CA TRP A 23 -11.54 -10.16 12.68
C TRP A 23 -12.09 -11.19 11.70
N ALA A 24 -13.38 -11.14 11.37
CA ALA A 24 -13.97 -12.00 10.35
C ALA A 24 -13.33 -11.78 8.97
N SER A 25 -13.13 -10.53 8.56
CA SER A 25 -12.48 -10.21 7.29
C SER A 25 -10.99 -10.53 7.27
N LEU A 26 -10.29 -10.39 8.41
CA LEU A 26 -8.90 -10.82 8.56
C LEU A 26 -8.80 -12.34 8.44
N LEU A 27 -9.70 -13.08 9.11
CA LEU A 27 -9.77 -14.53 9.02
C LEU A 27 -10.07 -14.98 7.59
N PHE A 28 -10.96 -14.28 6.88
CA PHE A 28 -11.21 -14.52 5.47
C PHE A 28 -9.96 -14.29 4.62
N LEU A 29 -9.19 -13.24 4.89
CA LEU A 29 -7.92 -12.97 4.19
C LEU A 29 -6.87 -14.06 4.45
N VAL A 30 -6.79 -14.58 5.68
CA VAL A 30 -5.94 -15.73 6.01
C VAL A 30 -6.38 -16.98 5.26
N CYS A 31 -7.68 -17.28 5.23
CA CYS A 31 -8.23 -18.38 4.44
C CYS A 31 -7.89 -18.23 2.96
N GLN A 32 -7.96 -17.00 2.44
CA GLN A 32 -7.60 -16.70 1.06
C GLN A 32 -6.11 -16.95 0.78
N ALA A 33 -5.23 -16.62 1.73
CA ALA A 33 -3.80 -16.92 1.62
C ALA A 33 -3.53 -18.43 1.56
N VAL A 34 -4.18 -19.19 2.46
CA VAL A 34 -4.11 -20.66 2.46
C VAL A 34 -4.62 -21.24 1.14
N ALA A 35 -5.76 -20.74 0.66
CA ALA A 35 -6.33 -21.16 -0.62
C ALA A 35 -5.39 -20.83 -1.80
N VAL A 36 -4.75 -19.67 -1.81
CA VAL A 36 -3.75 -19.33 -2.84
C VAL A 36 -2.59 -20.33 -2.83
N VAL A 37 -2.07 -20.72 -1.67
CA VAL A 37 -0.99 -21.72 -1.57
C VAL A 37 -1.46 -23.08 -2.10
N ILE A 38 -2.62 -23.56 -1.68
CA ILE A 38 -3.16 -24.87 -2.09
C ILE A 38 -3.42 -24.90 -3.61
N PHE A 39 -4.06 -23.86 -4.16
CA PHE A 39 -4.51 -23.88 -5.56
C PHE A 39 -3.48 -23.37 -6.56
N VAL A 40 -2.48 -22.60 -6.14
CA VAL A 40 -1.47 -22.03 -7.04
C VAL A 40 -0.14 -22.74 -6.88
N ASP A 41 0.31 -23.01 -5.65
CA ASP A 41 1.68 -23.48 -5.39
C ASP A 41 1.79 -25.00 -5.50
N VAL A 42 0.82 -25.76 -4.98
CA VAL A 42 0.80 -27.24 -5.08
C VAL A 42 0.83 -27.74 -6.53
N PRO A 43 -0.02 -27.27 -7.47
CA PRO A 43 0.07 -27.71 -8.85
C PRO A 43 1.34 -27.22 -9.56
N ASN A 44 1.84 -26.02 -9.24
CA ASN A 44 3.03 -25.47 -9.88
C ASN A 44 4.33 -26.20 -9.48
N LEU A 45 4.39 -26.72 -8.25
CA LEU A 45 5.46 -27.62 -7.83
C LEU A 45 5.36 -28.96 -8.54
N ARG A 46 4.17 -29.57 -8.66
CA ARG A 46 3.98 -30.82 -9.40
C ARG A 46 4.46 -30.71 -10.84
N GLU A 47 4.08 -29.64 -11.54
CA GLU A 47 4.56 -29.35 -12.91
C GLU A 47 6.09 -29.14 -12.97
N SER A 48 6.67 -28.44 -12.00
CA SER A 48 8.13 -28.22 -11.95
C SER A 48 8.94 -29.48 -11.66
N PHE A 49 8.34 -30.50 -11.03
CA PHE A 49 8.96 -31.82 -10.82
C PHE A 49 8.79 -32.74 -12.03
N THR A 50 7.68 -32.63 -12.77
CA THR A 50 7.45 -33.42 -14.00
C THR A 50 8.24 -32.90 -15.21
N ASP A 51 8.54 -31.59 -15.28
CA ASP A 51 9.38 -30.98 -16.34
C ASP A 51 10.90 -31.28 -16.15
N ASN A 52 11.27 -32.21 -15.27
CA ASN A 52 12.66 -32.56 -15.03
C ASN A 52 13.10 -33.60 -16.08
N PRO A 53 14.05 -33.28 -16.99
CA PRO A 53 14.47 -34.21 -18.06
C PRO A 53 15.11 -35.49 -17.51
N ALA A 54 15.55 -35.49 -16.25
CA ALA A 54 16.04 -36.70 -15.56
C ALA A 54 14.92 -37.74 -15.32
N ALA A 55 13.68 -37.31 -15.11
CA ALA A 55 12.54 -38.22 -14.95
C ALA A 55 12.08 -38.80 -16.30
N GLU A 56 12.22 -38.04 -17.40
CA GLU A 56 12.05 -38.59 -18.76
C GLU A 56 13.18 -39.57 -19.11
N ILE A 57 14.42 -39.35 -18.65
CA ILE A 57 15.55 -40.27 -18.86
C ILE A 57 15.37 -41.55 -18.04
N GLU A 58 14.96 -41.48 -16.77
CA GLU A 58 14.64 -42.70 -15.98
C GLU A 58 13.41 -43.44 -16.52
N ALA A 59 12.42 -42.71 -17.08
CA ALA A 59 11.26 -43.33 -17.74
C ALA A 59 11.62 -43.97 -19.10
N THR A 60 12.60 -43.44 -19.83
CA THR A 60 13.07 -44.03 -21.10
C THR A 60 14.08 -45.16 -20.89
N GLU A 61 14.97 -45.08 -19.90
CA GLU A 61 15.84 -46.20 -19.50
C GLU A 61 15.06 -47.39 -18.91
N SER A 62 13.95 -47.14 -18.21
CA SER A 62 13.06 -48.21 -17.74
C SER A 62 12.19 -48.81 -18.85
N LEU A 63 11.96 -48.09 -19.96
CA LEU A 63 11.25 -48.62 -21.14
C LEU A 63 12.15 -49.46 -22.05
N ASP A 64 13.45 -49.18 -22.13
CA ASP A 64 14.41 -49.98 -22.93
C ASP A 64 14.82 -51.30 -22.24
N ALA A 65 14.49 -51.47 -20.95
CA ALA A 65 14.78 -52.68 -20.18
C ALA A 65 13.60 -53.68 -20.12
N ILE A 66 12.46 -53.40 -20.77
CA ILE A 66 11.26 -54.24 -20.72
C ILE A 66 11.11 -55.02 -22.03
N ASP A 67 11.19 -56.35 -21.91
CA ASP A 67 10.93 -57.32 -22.97
C ASP A 67 9.53 -57.09 -23.59
N PRO A 68 9.39 -56.85 -24.91
CA PRO A 68 8.14 -56.42 -25.56
C PRO A 68 7.02 -57.47 -25.58
N ALA A 69 7.14 -58.57 -24.84
CA ALA A 69 6.19 -59.68 -24.79
C ALA A 69 5.47 -59.85 -23.44
N ALA A 70 5.74 -59.02 -22.44
CA ALA A 70 5.06 -59.11 -21.14
C ALA A 70 3.84 -58.16 -21.06
N ASP A 71 2.65 -58.70 -21.36
CA ASP A 71 1.35 -58.10 -21.05
C ASP A 71 1.14 -58.04 -19.52
N LEU A 72 1.80 -57.09 -18.86
CA LEU A 72 1.43 -56.67 -17.50
C LEU A 72 0.97 -55.22 -17.54
N PRO A 73 -0.13 -54.88 -16.84
CA PRO A 73 -0.54 -53.49 -16.72
C PRO A 73 0.62 -52.72 -16.07
N VAL A 74 1.14 -51.74 -16.79
CA VAL A 74 2.11 -50.78 -16.28
C VAL A 74 1.39 -49.95 -15.20
N GLU A 75 1.38 -50.47 -13.97
CA GLU A 75 1.12 -49.68 -12.78
C GLU A 75 2.32 -48.75 -12.62
N VAL A 76 2.21 -47.57 -13.24
CA VAL A 76 3.08 -46.42 -13.00
C VAL A 76 3.22 -46.30 -11.48
N PRO A 77 4.45 -46.31 -10.90
CA PRO A 77 4.62 -46.37 -9.46
C PRO A 77 3.81 -45.29 -8.74
N GLU A 78 2.67 -45.69 -8.20
CA GLU A 78 1.74 -44.92 -7.38
C GLU A 78 2.33 -44.75 -5.96
N LEU A 79 3.66 -44.63 -5.86
CA LEU A 79 4.46 -44.77 -4.65
C LEU A 79 5.06 -43.45 -4.14
N VAL A 80 4.60 -42.31 -4.66
CA VAL A 80 4.83 -40.99 -4.05
C VAL A 80 3.51 -40.35 -3.56
N ALA A 81 2.38 -41.02 -3.78
CA ALA A 81 1.04 -40.50 -3.49
C ALA A 81 0.48 -41.01 -2.16
N SER A 82 1.29 -41.04 -1.09
CA SER A 82 0.78 -41.24 0.27
C SER A 82 0.92 -39.97 1.11
N ASP A 83 -0.24 -39.34 1.33
CA ASP A 83 -0.66 -38.84 2.65
C ASP A 83 -0.18 -37.47 3.11
N LEU A 84 -0.44 -36.46 2.28
CA LEU A 84 -0.90 -35.18 2.83
C LEU A 84 -2.15 -34.78 2.05
N SER A 85 -3.28 -35.42 2.37
CA SER A 85 -4.58 -35.01 1.86
C SER A 85 -4.83 -33.58 2.33
N TRP A 86 -4.64 -32.59 1.44
CA TRP A 86 -5.01 -31.20 1.69
C TRP A 86 -6.53 -31.01 1.63
N GLU A 87 -7.26 -32.02 1.15
CA GLU A 87 -8.72 -32.14 1.10
C GLU A 87 -9.45 -31.60 2.34
N PRO A 88 -9.17 -32.03 3.60
CA PRO A 88 -9.84 -31.50 4.79
C PRO A 88 -9.53 -30.02 5.04
N ILE A 89 -8.29 -29.58 4.79
CA ILE A 89 -7.86 -28.18 4.99
C ILE A 89 -8.52 -27.29 3.94
N GLU A 90 -8.57 -27.75 2.69
CA GLU A 90 -9.25 -27.09 1.59
C GLU A 90 -10.74 -26.93 1.90
N LEU A 91 -11.42 -28.02 2.25
CA LEU A 91 -12.83 -28.00 2.58
C LEU A 91 -13.11 -27.08 3.77
N ALA A 92 -12.32 -27.17 4.85
CA ALA A 92 -12.45 -26.29 6.01
C ALA A 92 -12.27 -24.82 5.64
N THR A 93 -11.27 -24.51 4.80
CA THR A 93 -11.00 -23.14 4.31
C THR A 93 -12.18 -22.61 3.49
N LEU A 94 -12.72 -23.42 2.58
CA LEU A 94 -13.87 -23.06 1.74
C LEU A 94 -15.15 -22.90 2.56
N ILE A 95 -15.40 -23.78 3.54
CA ILE A 95 -16.52 -23.68 4.47
C ILE A 95 -16.41 -22.38 5.26
N LEU A 96 -15.23 -22.09 5.83
CA LEU A 96 -15.03 -20.89 6.65
C LEU A 96 -15.21 -19.60 5.82
N MET A 97 -14.64 -19.55 4.61
CA MET A 97 -14.90 -18.46 3.66
C MET A 97 -16.39 -18.36 3.33
N GLY A 98 -17.05 -19.49 3.09
CA GLY A 98 -18.48 -19.59 2.80
C GLY A 98 -19.38 -19.15 3.95
N LEU A 99 -18.95 -19.30 5.20
CA LEU A 99 -19.66 -18.84 6.40
C LEU A 99 -19.48 -17.35 6.66
N ILE A 100 -18.28 -16.81 6.41
CA ILE A 100 -18.00 -15.37 6.58
C ILE A 100 -18.70 -14.55 5.50
N TRP A 101 -18.85 -15.09 4.30
CA TRP A 101 -19.43 -14.38 3.17
C TRP A 101 -20.88 -13.87 3.41
N PRO A 102 -21.86 -14.70 3.85
CA PRO A 102 -23.20 -14.23 4.14
C PRO A 102 -23.24 -13.22 5.30
N LEU A 103 -22.31 -13.29 6.26
CA LEU A 103 -22.20 -12.32 7.34
C LEU A 103 -21.93 -10.91 6.78
N VAL A 104 -20.99 -10.78 5.85
CA VAL A 104 -20.64 -9.51 5.20
C VAL A 104 -21.76 -9.03 4.26
N ILE A 105 -22.43 -9.97 3.57
CA ILE A 105 -23.58 -9.65 2.70
C ILE A 105 -24.74 -9.12 3.54
N ALA A 106 -25.08 -9.77 4.66
CA ALA A 106 -26.16 -9.35 5.54
C ALA A 106 -25.95 -7.93 6.06
N GLU A 107 -24.72 -7.60 6.47
CA GLU A 107 -24.34 -6.24 6.86
C GLU A 107 -24.50 -5.23 5.71
N SER A 108 -24.02 -5.59 4.52
CA SER A 108 -24.10 -4.72 3.34
C SER A 108 -25.54 -4.45 2.91
N VAL A 109 -26.41 -5.46 2.99
CA VAL A 109 -27.86 -5.34 2.74
C VAL A 109 -28.53 -4.49 3.81
N TYR A 110 -28.16 -4.66 5.08
CA TYR A 110 -28.66 -3.81 6.17
C TYR A 110 -28.33 -2.34 5.92
N HIS A 111 -27.09 -2.02 5.55
CA HIS A 111 -26.67 -0.66 5.21
C HIS A 111 -27.33 -0.12 3.94
N TRP A 112 -27.62 -0.96 2.95
CA TRP A 112 -28.38 -0.56 1.77
C TRP A 112 -29.81 -0.16 2.15
N ARG A 113 -30.48 -0.96 3.01
CA ARG A 113 -31.87 -0.72 3.40
C ARG A 113 -32.06 0.49 4.31
N THR A 114 -31.10 0.74 5.20
CA THR A 114 -31.18 1.80 6.21
C THR A 114 -30.75 3.18 5.68
N ARG A 115 -29.85 3.23 4.70
CA ARG A 115 -29.28 4.49 4.21
C ARG A 115 -30.05 5.04 3.01
N PRO A 116 -30.39 6.35 2.99
CA PRO A 116 -31.04 6.96 1.83
C PRO A 116 -30.07 7.03 0.64
N TRP A 117 -30.59 6.82 -0.57
CA TRP A 117 -29.80 6.83 -1.81
C TRP A 117 -29.54 8.26 -2.30
N THR A 118 -28.64 8.98 -1.63
CA THR A 118 -28.21 10.34 -2.00
C THR A 118 -26.85 10.33 -2.70
N ARG A 119 -26.47 11.45 -3.32
CA ARG A 119 -25.21 11.58 -4.08
C ARG A 119 -23.97 11.33 -3.21
N GLU A 120 -24.04 11.64 -1.93
CA GLU A 120 -22.96 11.41 -0.96
C GLU A 120 -22.88 9.94 -0.51
N THR A 121 -24.02 9.29 -0.25
CA THR A 121 -24.07 7.89 0.20
C THR A 121 -23.80 6.87 -0.93
N ARG A 122 -23.98 7.26 -2.20
CA ARG A 122 -23.74 6.41 -3.37
C ARG A 122 -22.33 5.80 -3.42
N ARG A 123 -21.30 6.55 -2.98
CA ARG A 123 -19.92 6.04 -2.89
C ARG A 123 -19.81 4.90 -1.87
N PHE A 124 -20.53 5.01 -0.76
CA PHE A 124 -20.53 3.98 0.28
C PHE A 124 -21.31 2.73 -0.12
N HIS A 125 -22.40 2.87 -0.90
CA HIS A 125 -23.08 1.73 -1.51
C HIS A 125 -22.18 0.99 -2.50
N PHE A 126 -21.41 1.72 -3.31
CA PHE A 126 -20.42 1.12 -4.21
C PHE A 126 -19.35 0.34 -3.43
N TYR A 127 -18.80 0.90 -2.35
CA TYR A 127 -17.86 0.17 -1.49
C TYR A 127 -18.52 -1.04 -0.79
N SER A 128 -19.79 -0.93 -0.38
CA SER A 128 -20.53 -2.06 0.21
C SER A 128 -20.69 -3.21 -0.78
N LEU A 129 -20.96 -2.89 -2.06
CA LEU A 129 -20.98 -3.88 -3.13
C LEU A 129 -19.60 -4.51 -3.36
N LEU A 130 -18.54 -3.71 -3.28
CA LEU A 130 -17.17 -4.21 -3.36
C LEU A 130 -16.81 -5.14 -2.19
N TYR A 131 -17.32 -4.87 -0.98
CA TYR A 131 -17.17 -5.76 0.19
C TYR A 131 -17.94 -7.08 0.04
N CYS A 132 -19.11 -7.06 -0.61
CA CYS A 132 -19.80 -8.30 -1.00
C CYS A 132 -18.96 -9.14 -1.98
N LEU A 133 -18.26 -8.50 -2.92
CA LEU A 133 -17.42 -9.23 -3.89
C LEU A 133 -16.12 -9.75 -3.26
N CYS A 134 -15.49 -8.94 -2.41
CA CYS A 134 -14.24 -9.26 -1.74
C CYS A 134 -14.34 -8.92 -0.24
N PRO A 135 -14.73 -9.90 0.61
CA PRO A 135 -14.87 -9.71 2.05
C PRO A 135 -13.60 -9.21 2.75
N SER A 136 -12.42 -9.55 2.25
CA SER A 136 -11.12 -9.07 2.76
C SER A 136 -11.02 -7.54 2.81
N LEU A 137 -11.65 -6.84 1.87
CA LEU A 137 -11.64 -5.38 1.82
C LEU A 137 -12.45 -4.72 2.95
N ARG A 138 -13.33 -5.49 3.62
CA ARG A 138 -14.14 -5.02 4.74
C ARG A 138 -13.29 -4.71 5.98
N MET A 139 -12.10 -5.29 6.09
CA MET A 139 -11.18 -5.17 7.23
C MET A 139 -10.92 -3.72 7.63
N CYS A 140 -10.85 -2.82 6.66
CA CYS A 140 -10.60 -1.41 6.95
C CYS A 140 -11.73 -0.49 6.47
N ALA A 141 -12.99 -0.95 6.47
CA ALA A 141 -14.07 -0.09 6.00
C ALA A 141 -14.29 1.12 6.93
N GLN A 142 -14.55 2.27 6.31
CA GLN A 142 -14.88 3.51 7.03
C GLN A 142 -16.35 3.46 7.44
N SER A 143 -16.63 3.68 8.73
CA SER A 143 -18.00 3.75 9.22
C SER A 143 -18.55 5.17 9.06
N LEU A 144 -19.65 5.29 8.32
CA LEU A 144 -20.38 6.54 8.09
C LEU A 144 -21.00 7.06 9.39
N GLU A 145 -21.56 6.13 10.19
CA GLU A 145 -22.22 6.41 11.47
C GLU A 145 -21.27 6.98 12.52
N MET A 146 -19.97 6.69 12.40
CA MET A 146 -18.93 7.18 13.32
C MET A 146 -18.20 8.42 12.81
N GLY A 147 -18.73 9.09 11.76
CA GLY A 147 -18.10 10.26 11.14
C GLY A 147 -16.86 9.91 10.32
N ASN A 148 -16.98 8.88 9.48
CA ASN A 148 -15.93 8.37 8.57
C ASN A 148 -14.67 7.88 9.31
N ARG A 149 -14.85 7.31 10.51
CA ARG A 149 -13.76 6.72 11.29
C ARG A 149 -13.56 5.25 10.91
N LEU A 150 -12.30 4.86 10.95
CA LEU A 150 -11.81 3.49 10.81
C LEU A 150 -11.52 2.92 12.20
N TRP A 151 -11.87 1.67 12.41
CA TRP A 151 -11.40 0.91 13.57
C TRP A 151 -10.15 0.13 13.21
N LEU A 152 -9.06 0.32 13.95
CA LEU A 152 -7.81 -0.42 13.81
C LEU A 152 -7.52 -1.22 15.08
N PRO A 153 -7.06 -2.47 14.98
CA PRO A 153 -6.62 -3.22 16.14
C PRO A 153 -5.45 -2.48 16.82
N GLY A 154 -5.51 -2.36 18.16
CA GLY A 154 -4.49 -1.67 18.96
C GLY A 154 -4.60 -0.12 18.98
N TRP A 155 -5.15 0.54 17.95
CA TRP A 155 -5.27 2.01 17.91
C TRP A 155 -6.69 2.55 18.03
N GLY A 156 -7.70 1.68 17.96
CA GLY A 156 -9.10 2.00 18.13
C GLY A 156 -9.68 2.84 16.98
N TRP A 157 -10.68 3.65 17.28
CA TRP A 157 -11.37 4.50 16.31
C TRP A 157 -10.53 5.73 15.94
N ARG A 158 -10.04 5.78 14.70
CA ARG A 158 -9.26 6.90 14.15
C ARG A 158 -9.88 7.41 12.86
N ARG A 159 -9.69 8.70 12.54
CA ARG A 159 -10.07 9.25 11.25
C ARG A 159 -9.00 8.90 10.21
N ALA A 160 -9.44 8.60 8.99
CA ALA A 160 -8.56 8.33 7.86
C ALA A 160 -7.97 9.66 7.33
N ASP A 161 -7.05 10.24 8.11
CA ASP A 161 -6.37 11.50 7.76
C ASP A 161 -4.95 11.22 7.22
N ASP A 162 -4.40 12.15 6.44
CA ASP A 162 -3.00 12.14 5.96
C ASP A 162 -1.95 11.91 7.07
N ARG A 163 -2.25 12.29 8.31
CA ARG A 163 -1.39 12.03 9.48
C ARG A 163 -1.35 10.55 9.86
N LEU A 164 -2.51 9.89 9.84
CA LEU A 164 -2.60 8.45 10.10
C LEU A 164 -1.90 7.69 8.98
N ARG A 165 -2.11 8.09 7.71
CA ARG A 165 -1.42 7.52 6.54
C ARG A 165 0.10 7.56 6.71
N ARG A 166 0.68 8.72 7.03
CA ARG A 166 2.14 8.87 7.22
C ARG A 166 2.70 8.01 8.34
N ARG A 167 1.95 7.86 9.45
CA ARG A 167 2.36 6.97 10.55
C ARG A 167 2.33 5.51 10.11
N LEU A 168 1.26 5.11 9.43
CA LEU A 168 1.13 3.80 8.80
C LEU A 168 2.32 3.55 7.89
N GLU A 169 2.59 4.46 6.96
CA GLU A 169 3.63 4.30 5.95
C GLU A 169 5.00 4.06 6.58
N ARG A 170 5.28 4.72 7.71
CA ARG A 170 6.52 4.52 8.47
C ARG A 170 6.55 3.20 9.23
N THR A 171 5.42 2.75 9.78
CA THR A 171 5.34 1.45 10.46
C THR A 171 5.40 0.30 9.47
N PHE A 172 4.76 0.43 8.32
CA PHE A 172 4.68 -0.60 7.28
C PHE A 172 5.88 -0.59 6.31
N SER A 173 6.68 0.48 6.27
CA SER A 173 7.94 0.47 5.51
C SER A 173 8.94 -0.59 5.98
N MET A 174 8.92 -0.96 7.26
CA MET A 174 9.78 -2.03 7.79
C MET A 174 9.29 -3.45 7.44
N PRO A 175 8.01 -3.81 7.66
CA PRO A 175 7.42 -5.05 7.17
C PRO A 175 7.70 -5.30 5.70
N MET A 176 7.56 -4.29 4.84
CA MET A 176 7.84 -4.44 3.41
C MET A 176 9.28 -4.89 3.14
N ILE A 177 10.27 -4.31 3.84
CA ILE A 177 11.69 -4.69 3.72
C ILE A 177 11.93 -6.11 4.25
N TRP A 178 11.28 -6.50 5.35
CA TRP A 178 11.42 -7.85 5.91
C TRP A 178 10.83 -8.92 4.98
N ILE A 179 9.65 -8.68 4.41
CA ILE A 179 9.02 -9.57 3.44
C ILE A 179 9.90 -9.69 2.20
N ALA A 180 10.48 -8.58 1.74
CA ALA A 180 11.43 -8.53 0.64
C ALA A 180 12.69 -9.35 0.93
N LEU A 181 13.24 -9.23 2.14
CA LEU A 181 14.38 -10.02 2.54
C LEU A 181 14.02 -11.51 2.60
N MET A 182 12.79 -11.85 2.97
CA MET A 182 12.31 -13.23 3.10
C MET A 182 11.98 -13.90 1.76
N ILE A 183 11.68 -13.14 0.70
CA ILE A 183 11.45 -13.74 -0.63
C ILE A 183 12.76 -14.25 -1.27
N LEU A 184 13.89 -13.62 -0.95
CA LEU A 184 15.20 -14.01 -1.47
C LEU A 184 15.60 -15.44 -1.03
N PRO A 185 15.60 -15.81 0.26
CA PRO A 185 15.93 -17.17 0.69
C PRO A 185 14.90 -18.18 0.19
N VAL A 186 13.61 -17.82 0.12
CA VAL A 186 12.56 -18.68 -0.48
C VAL A 186 12.91 -19.02 -1.93
N LEU A 187 13.30 -18.02 -2.73
CA LEU A 187 13.67 -18.22 -4.12
C LEU A 187 14.99 -19.01 -4.27
N VAL A 188 15.98 -18.76 -3.42
CA VAL A 188 17.25 -19.50 -3.43
C VAL A 188 17.01 -20.98 -3.15
N ILE A 189 16.21 -21.30 -2.13
CA ILE A 189 15.86 -22.68 -1.78
C ILE A 189 15.11 -23.36 -2.94
N GLU A 190 14.14 -22.66 -3.54
CA GLU A 190 13.37 -23.19 -4.66
C GLU A 190 14.21 -23.44 -5.93
N LEU A 191 15.17 -22.57 -6.23
CA LEU A 191 15.97 -22.68 -7.45
C LEU A 191 17.16 -23.64 -7.32
N TRP A 192 17.86 -23.61 -6.20
CA TRP A 192 19.11 -24.35 -6.00
C TRP A 192 18.95 -25.68 -5.29
N LEU A 193 17.93 -25.84 -4.43
CA LEU A 193 17.74 -27.04 -3.59
C LEU A 193 16.55 -27.90 -4.05
N LYS A 194 16.21 -27.91 -5.35
CA LYS A 194 15.06 -28.67 -5.88
C LYS A 194 15.05 -30.14 -5.48
N THR A 195 16.21 -30.79 -5.53
CA THR A 195 16.40 -32.20 -5.16
C THR A 195 16.23 -32.41 -3.65
N GLN A 196 16.86 -31.57 -2.81
CA GLN A 196 16.72 -31.68 -1.35
C GLN A 196 15.30 -31.33 -0.86
N VAL A 197 14.61 -30.41 -1.53
CA VAL A 197 13.20 -30.09 -1.22
C VAL A 197 12.28 -31.28 -1.55
N ALA A 198 12.61 -32.10 -2.56
CA ALA A 198 11.89 -33.33 -2.85
C ALA A 198 12.12 -34.42 -1.79
N ASP A 199 13.28 -34.42 -1.13
CA ASP A 199 13.59 -35.40 -0.08
C ASP A 199 13.04 -34.98 1.29
N TYR A 200 13.10 -33.69 1.64
CA TYR A 200 12.74 -33.21 2.97
C TYR A 200 11.33 -32.61 3.04
N ARG A 201 10.40 -33.37 3.64
CA ARG A 201 8.98 -32.97 3.83
C ARG A 201 8.81 -31.64 4.59
N TRP A 202 9.61 -31.39 5.62
CA TRP A 202 9.52 -30.17 6.43
C TRP A 202 9.90 -28.92 5.61
N LEU A 203 10.85 -29.06 4.69
CA LEU A 203 11.31 -27.97 3.84
C LEU A 203 10.23 -27.57 2.83
N ARG A 204 9.48 -28.56 2.30
CA ARG A 204 8.29 -28.30 1.47
C ARG A 204 7.23 -27.50 2.22
N ILE A 205 6.90 -27.91 3.44
CA ILE A 205 5.91 -27.22 4.28
C ILE A 205 6.39 -25.80 4.58
N ALA A 206 7.66 -25.61 4.94
CA ALA A 206 8.23 -24.30 5.22
C ALA A 206 8.15 -23.39 3.98
N LEU A 207 8.40 -23.90 2.77
CA LEU A 207 8.32 -23.15 1.53
C LEU A 207 6.88 -22.70 1.22
N HIS A 208 5.92 -23.61 1.36
CA HIS A 208 4.50 -23.32 1.17
C HIS A 208 3.98 -22.29 2.19
N VAL A 209 4.30 -22.47 3.46
CA VAL A 209 3.92 -21.54 4.54
C VAL A 209 4.55 -20.17 4.29
N SER A 210 5.82 -20.12 3.91
CA SER A 210 6.51 -18.85 3.63
C SER A 210 5.88 -18.13 2.45
N THR A 211 5.54 -18.84 1.36
CA THR A 211 4.84 -18.25 0.20
C THR A 211 3.48 -17.68 0.59
N GLY A 212 2.71 -18.40 1.40
CA GLY A 212 1.43 -17.93 1.93
C GLY A 212 1.56 -16.71 2.83
N VAL A 213 2.55 -16.70 3.73
CA VAL A 213 2.84 -15.58 4.64
C VAL A 213 3.28 -14.34 3.87
N ILE A 214 4.12 -14.50 2.84
CA ILE A 214 4.54 -13.41 1.96
C ILE A 214 3.33 -12.80 1.26
N TRP A 215 2.49 -13.62 0.63
CA TRP A 215 1.27 -13.14 -0.04
C TRP A 215 0.31 -12.45 0.93
N PHE A 216 0.06 -13.07 2.10
CA PHE A 216 -0.80 -12.52 3.14
C PHE A 216 -0.31 -11.14 3.60
N SER A 217 1.00 -11.01 3.81
CA SER A 217 1.59 -9.76 4.28
C SER A 217 1.45 -8.65 3.25
N PHE A 218 1.73 -8.92 1.96
CA PHE A 218 1.48 -7.96 0.87
C PHE A 218 0.01 -7.58 0.77
N ALA A 219 -0.89 -8.57 0.82
CA ALA A 219 -2.32 -8.33 0.71
C ALA A 219 -2.84 -7.49 1.88
N ALA A 220 -2.46 -7.83 3.12
CA ALA A 220 -2.86 -7.12 4.32
C ALA A 220 -2.33 -5.69 4.33
N GLU A 221 -1.05 -5.50 4.01
CA GLU A 221 -0.42 -4.17 3.93
C GLU A 221 -1.12 -3.29 2.90
N PHE A 222 -1.32 -3.81 1.69
CA PHE A 222 -1.94 -3.05 0.60
C PHE A 222 -3.41 -2.71 0.92
N ILE A 223 -4.20 -3.66 1.44
CA ILE A 223 -5.60 -3.41 1.83
C ILE A 223 -5.67 -2.30 2.90
N LEU A 224 -4.77 -2.35 3.87
CA LEU A 224 -4.74 -1.42 4.99
C LEU A 224 -4.32 -0.02 4.52
N MET A 225 -3.29 0.10 3.68
CA MET A 225 -2.87 1.38 3.09
C MET A 225 -3.93 1.97 2.16
N ALA A 226 -4.47 1.14 1.25
CA ALA A 226 -5.48 1.56 0.29
C ALA A 226 -6.76 2.05 0.98
N SER A 227 -7.06 1.55 2.18
CA SER A 227 -8.25 1.98 2.92
C SER A 227 -8.08 3.29 3.71
N VAL A 228 -6.85 3.60 4.13
CA VAL A 228 -6.53 4.88 4.79
C VAL A 228 -6.31 6.00 3.76
N ALA A 229 -5.99 5.67 2.51
CA ALA A 229 -5.84 6.65 1.44
C ALA A 229 -7.15 7.41 1.15
N GLU A 230 -7.11 8.74 1.23
CA GLU A 230 -8.24 9.62 0.90
C GLU A 230 -8.71 9.42 -0.55
N LYS A 231 -7.76 9.22 -1.48
CA LYS A 231 -8.00 8.97 -2.90
C LYS A 231 -7.58 7.56 -3.29
N LYS A 232 -8.42 6.56 -2.97
CA LYS A 232 -8.15 5.13 -3.20
C LYS A 232 -7.72 4.80 -4.63
N LEU A 233 -8.34 5.42 -5.63
CA LEU A 233 -8.01 5.19 -7.05
C LEU A 233 -6.64 5.78 -7.45
N THR A 234 -6.28 6.93 -6.89
CA THR A 234 -4.94 7.50 -7.10
C THR A 234 -3.89 6.62 -6.47
N TYR A 235 -4.15 6.13 -5.26
CA TYR A 235 -3.27 5.19 -4.56
C TYR A 235 -3.08 3.88 -5.34
N LEU A 236 -4.17 3.30 -5.86
CA LEU A 236 -4.10 2.09 -6.68
C LEU A 236 -3.29 2.26 -7.97
N LYS A 237 -3.34 3.46 -8.58
CA LYS A 237 -2.55 3.77 -9.78
C LYS A 237 -1.07 3.94 -9.45
N GLU A 238 -0.75 4.55 -8.31
CA GLU A 238 0.63 4.72 -7.86
C GLU A 238 1.28 3.37 -7.52
N HIS A 239 0.52 2.48 -6.86
CA HIS A 239 0.98 1.16 -6.42
C HIS A 239 0.40 0.03 -7.27
N TRP A 240 0.30 0.24 -8.59
CA TRP A 240 -0.31 -0.73 -9.50
C TRP A 240 0.48 -2.06 -9.54
N ILE A 241 1.79 -2.03 -9.29
CA ILE A 241 2.64 -3.22 -9.23
C ILE A 241 2.28 -4.08 -8.01
N GLU A 242 2.19 -3.49 -6.82
CA GLU A 242 1.73 -4.18 -5.61
C GLU A 242 0.34 -4.78 -5.80
N LEU A 243 -0.58 -4.02 -6.40
CA LEU A 243 -1.91 -4.52 -6.74
C LEU A 243 -1.81 -5.75 -7.66
N ALA A 244 -0.99 -5.68 -8.72
CA ALA A 244 -0.84 -6.80 -9.66
C ALA A 244 -0.28 -8.05 -8.96
N ILE A 245 0.71 -7.88 -8.08
CA ILE A 245 1.30 -8.96 -7.29
C ILE A 245 0.27 -9.68 -6.41
N ILE A 246 -0.63 -8.92 -5.78
CA ILE A 246 -1.67 -9.50 -4.92
C ILE A 246 -2.80 -10.11 -5.77
N LEU A 247 -3.16 -9.45 -6.86
CA LEU A 247 -4.32 -9.80 -7.68
C LEU A 247 -4.05 -11.01 -8.58
N LEU A 248 -2.84 -11.20 -9.09
CA LEU A 248 -2.49 -12.31 -9.99
C LEU A 248 -2.74 -13.70 -9.37
N PRO A 249 -2.20 -14.03 -8.17
CA PRO A 249 -2.50 -15.30 -7.50
C PRO A 249 -3.99 -15.48 -7.18
N LEU A 250 -4.66 -14.39 -6.81
CA LEU A 250 -6.09 -14.37 -6.50
C LEU A 250 -6.95 -14.68 -7.73
N LEU A 251 -6.60 -14.10 -8.89
CA LEU A 251 -7.27 -14.39 -10.17
C LEU A 251 -7.06 -15.85 -10.61
N SER A 252 -5.87 -16.41 -10.34
CA SER A 252 -5.61 -17.84 -10.60
C SER A 252 -6.55 -18.71 -9.77
N PHE A 253 -6.67 -18.44 -8.47
CA PHE A 253 -7.59 -19.12 -7.56
C PHE A 253 -9.06 -19.01 -8.02
N MET A 254 -9.53 -17.81 -8.38
CA MET A 254 -10.90 -17.62 -8.87
C MET A 254 -11.21 -18.45 -10.12
N ARG A 255 -10.22 -18.67 -10.99
CA ARG A 255 -10.38 -19.51 -12.18
C ARG A 255 -10.48 -20.99 -11.81
N SER A 256 -9.65 -21.45 -10.89
CA SER A 256 -9.70 -22.83 -10.37
C SER A 256 -11.05 -23.14 -9.71
N LEU A 257 -11.59 -22.23 -8.91
CA LEU A 257 -12.93 -22.36 -8.33
C LEU A 257 -14.05 -22.44 -9.37
N ARG A 258 -13.94 -21.72 -10.49
CA ARG A 258 -14.92 -21.81 -11.59
C ARG A 258 -14.87 -23.15 -12.30
N LEU A 259 -13.68 -23.74 -12.45
CA LEU A 259 -13.51 -25.08 -13.03
C LEU A 259 -14.12 -26.15 -12.10
N LEU A 260 -13.92 -26.02 -10.79
CA LEU A 260 -14.53 -26.91 -9.79
C LEU A 260 -16.08 -26.79 -9.74
N ARG A 261 -16.62 -25.57 -9.94
CA ARG A 261 -18.07 -25.39 -10.12
C ARG A 261 -18.58 -25.92 -11.47
N ALA A 262 -17.76 -25.87 -12.51
CA ALA A 262 -18.12 -26.37 -13.82
C ALA A 262 -18.19 -27.91 -13.88
N THR A 263 -17.42 -28.63 -13.07
CA THR A 263 -17.53 -30.09 -12.97
C THR A 263 -18.79 -30.55 -12.23
N GLY A 264 -19.30 -29.76 -11.28
CA GLY A 264 -20.51 -30.09 -10.51
C GLY A 264 -21.84 -29.51 -11.03
N ALA A 265 -21.83 -28.41 -11.81
CA ALA A 265 -23.05 -27.67 -12.13
C ALA A 265 -23.20 -27.18 -13.57
N SER A 266 -22.40 -27.62 -14.55
CA SER A 266 -22.51 -27.11 -15.93
C SER A 266 -22.61 -28.18 -17.02
N LYS A 267 -23.69 -28.98 -16.98
CA LYS A 267 -24.25 -29.58 -18.21
C LYS A 267 -24.92 -28.54 -19.13
N LEU A 268 -24.96 -27.26 -18.76
CA LEU A 268 -25.84 -26.26 -19.37
C LEU A 268 -25.25 -24.87 -19.62
N ILE A 269 -23.91 -24.71 -19.66
CA ILE A 269 -23.32 -23.49 -20.25
C ILE A 269 -22.23 -23.91 -21.23
N ARG A 270 -22.66 -24.17 -22.47
CA ARG A 270 -21.80 -24.31 -23.64
C ARG A 270 -20.97 -23.02 -23.80
N LEU A 271 -19.73 -23.03 -23.31
CA LEU A 271 -18.72 -21.99 -23.53
C LEU A 271 -17.54 -22.58 -24.33
N SER A 272 -17.88 -23.25 -25.43
CA SER A 272 -16.95 -23.85 -26.39
C SER A 272 -16.09 -22.84 -27.18
N GLN A 273 -15.92 -21.62 -26.69
CA GLN A 273 -15.04 -20.60 -27.28
C GLN A 273 -13.93 -20.09 -26.34
N LEU A 274 -13.85 -20.58 -25.11
CA LEU A 274 -12.73 -20.26 -24.20
C LEU A 274 -11.50 -21.18 -24.38
N ASN A 275 -11.53 -22.08 -25.37
CA ASN A 275 -10.43 -23.03 -25.59
C ASN A 275 -9.18 -22.40 -26.21
N GLN A 276 -9.27 -21.17 -26.75
CA GLN A 276 -8.09 -20.42 -27.20
C GLN A 276 -7.33 -19.73 -26.05
N ILE A 277 -7.92 -19.59 -24.86
CA ILE A 277 -7.24 -19.09 -23.63
C ILE A 277 -6.67 -20.27 -22.80
N VAL A 278 -6.73 -21.50 -23.33
CA VAL A 278 -6.09 -22.67 -22.72
C VAL A 278 -4.63 -22.81 -23.19
N ARG A 279 -4.27 -22.23 -24.35
CA ARG A 279 -2.88 -22.26 -24.85
C ARG A 279 -1.91 -21.37 -24.07
N THR A 280 -2.42 -20.47 -23.21
CA THR A 280 -1.64 -19.74 -22.21
C THR A 280 -1.35 -20.57 -20.94
N TYR A 281 -1.76 -21.84 -20.86
CA TYR A 281 -1.45 -22.71 -19.71
C TYR A 281 0.05 -22.97 -19.52
N ARG A 282 0.87 -22.99 -20.60
CA ARG A 282 2.34 -23.07 -20.51
C ARG A 282 3.01 -21.83 -19.91
N LEU A 283 2.26 -20.73 -19.74
CA LEU A 283 2.75 -19.51 -19.10
C LEU A 283 2.52 -19.49 -17.58
N ARG A 284 1.90 -20.51 -16.97
CA ARG A 284 1.61 -20.48 -15.52
C ARG A 284 2.88 -20.47 -14.67
N GLY A 285 3.78 -21.43 -14.91
CA GLY A 285 5.04 -21.51 -14.18
C GLY A 285 5.98 -20.34 -14.49
N THR A 286 6.05 -19.90 -15.74
CA THR A 286 6.89 -18.77 -16.14
C THR A 286 6.33 -17.43 -15.67
N ALA A 287 5.01 -17.24 -15.65
CA ALA A 287 4.38 -16.03 -15.12
C ALA A 287 4.58 -15.92 -13.61
N MET A 288 4.51 -17.01 -12.84
CA MET A 288 4.80 -16.96 -11.41
C MET A 288 6.28 -16.68 -11.14
N ARG A 289 7.20 -17.25 -11.93
CA ARG A 289 8.64 -16.92 -11.83
C ARG A 289 8.92 -15.46 -12.22
N ALA A 290 8.31 -14.98 -13.30
CA ALA A 290 8.40 -13.58 -13.73
C ALA A 290 7.76 -12.63 -12.70
N LEU A 291 6.68 -13.05 -12.04
CA LEU A 291 6.06 -12.30 -10.95
C LEU A 291 7.00 -12.20 -9.75
N ARG A 292 7.60 -13.31 -9.31
CA ARG A 292 8.61 -13.31 -8.24
C ARG A 292 9.82 -12.43 -8.59
N ALA A 293 10.25 -12.44 -9.85
CA ALA A 293 11.31 -11.56 -10.33
C ALA A 293 10.88 -10.08 -10.38
N LEU A 294 9.63 -9.79 -10.75
CA LEU A 294 9.06 -8.43 -10.72
C LEU A 294 8.93 -7.90 -9.29
N ILE A 295 8.57 -8.77 -8.33
CA ILE A 295 8.57 -8.44 -6.90
C ILE A 295 9.99 -8.02 -6.49
N LEU A 296 11.01 -8.82 -6.82
CA LEU A 296 12.41 -8.47 -6.55
C LEU A 296 12.84 -7.15 -7.21
N LEU A 297 12.37 -6.88 -8.43
CA LEU A 297 12.69 -5.65 -9.16
C LEU A 297 12.03 -4.40 -8.54
N ASP A 298 10.74 -4.47 -8.22
CA ASP A 298 10.02 -3.38 -7.54
C ASP A 298 10.64 -3.09 -6.16
N LEU A 299 11.02 -4.16 -5.45
CA LEU A 299 11.68 -4.07 -4.16
C LEU A 299 13.09 -3.50 -4.26
N PHE A 300 13.86 -3.89 -5.29
CA PHE A 300 15.16 -3.29 -5.58
C PHE A 300 15.01 -1.81 -5.88
N GLN A 301 14.03 -1.43 -6.70
CA GLN A 301 13.72 -0.01 -6.95
C GLN A 301 13.36 0.72 -5.66
N ARG A 302 12.56 0.14 -4.76
CA ARG A 302 12.22 0.76 -3.47
C ARG A 302 13.40 0.89 -2.52
N LEU A 303 14.27 -0.11 -2.45
CA LEU A 303 15.48 -0.08 -1.62
C LEU A 303 16.51 0.93 -2.18
N THR A 304 16.63 1.05 -3.50
CA THR A 304 17.62 1.91 -4.15
C THR A 304 17.16 3.37 -4.34
N LEU A 305 15.85 3.62 -4.54
CA LEU A 305 15.32 4.99 -4.75
C LEU A 305 14.86 5.68 -3.47
N ARG A 306 14.62 4.95 -2.38
CA ARG A 306 14.34 5.55 -1.06
C ARG A 306 15.67 5.87 -0.37
N ALA A 307 16.45 6.78 -0.97
CA ALA A 307 17.60 7.42 -0.33
C ALA A 307 17.09 8.67 0.43
N PRO A 308 16.62 8.54 1.69
CA PRO A 308 16.14 9.67 2.48
C PRO A 308 17.18 10.77 2.62
N GLU A 309 18.46 10.44 2.45
CA GLU A 309 19.57 11.37 2.51
C GLU A 309 19.50 12.46 1.45
N LYS A 310 19.12 12.12 0.20
CA LYS A 310 18.96 13.13 -0.86
C LYS A 310 17.73 14.00 -0.62
N THR A 311 16.68 13.44 -0.04
CA THR A 311 15.47 14.19 0.33
C THR A 311 15.72 15.12 1.51
N ILE A 312 16.46 14.66 2.53
CA ILE A 312 16.86 15.47 3.69
C ILE A 312 17.79 16.59 3.25
N ALA A 313 18.80 16.30 2.42
CA ALA A 313 19.71 17.32 1.89
C ALA A 313 18.95 18.39 1.09
N LYS A 314 17.98 17.99 0.26
CA LYS A 314 17.14 18.93 -0.49
C LYS A 314 16.26 19.79 0.43
N LEU A 315 15.66 19.20 1.46
CA LEU A 315 14.81 19.92 2.41
C LEU A 315 15.63 20.86 3.33
N GLN A 316 16.85 20.47 3.72
CA GLN A 316 17.76 21.33 4.48
C GLN A 316 18.20 22.54 3.65
N LEU A 317 18.49 22.34 2.36
CA LEU A 317 18.86 23.42 1.45
C LEU A 317 17.69 24.41 1.25
N GLN A 318 16.46 23.91 1.13
CA GLN A 318 15.26 24.76 1.09
C GLN A 318 15.00 25.51 2.41
N LEU A 319 15.31 24.90 3.56
CA LEU A 319 15.19 25.56 4.86
C LEU A 319 16.16 26.74 4.96
N GLU A 320 17.41 26.54 4.53
CA GLU A 320 18.44 27.58 4.54
C GLU A 320 18.05 28.76 3.64
N GLU A 321 17.55 28.50 2.42
CA GLU A 321 17.06 29.53 1.50
C GLU A 321 15.93 30.36 2.13
N LEU A 322 14.91 29.72 2.70
CA LEU A 322 13.80 30.42 3.37
C LEU A 322 14.24 31.21 4.61
N GLU A 323 15.21 30.71 5.38
CA GLU A 323 15.77 31.47 6.51
C GLU A 323 16.52 32.72 6.04
N THR A 324 17.23 32.64 4.90
CA THR A 324 17.88 33.83 4.33
C THR A 324 16.86 34.85 3.84
N GLU A 325 15.79 34.43 3.18
CA GLU A 325 14.70 35.31 2.77
C GLU A 325 14.01 35.97 3.98
N ALA A 326 13.72 35.20 5.03
CA ALA A 326 13.14 35.71 6.26
C ALA A 326 14.04 36.78 6.92
N LYS A 327 15.37 36.56 6.93
CA LYS A 327 16.34 37.56 7.40
C LYS A 327 16.32 38.83 6.55
N GLN A 328 16.20 38.71 5.22
CA GLN A 328 16.11 39.86 4.33
C GLN A 328 14.83 40.66 4.56
N ILE A 329 13.69 40.00 4.72
CA ILE A 329 12.40 40.65 5.02
C ILE A 329 12.48 41.40 6.35
N ARG A 330 13.03 40.77 7.41
CA ARG A 330 13.23 41.44 8.71
C ARG A 330 14.10 42.69 8.59
N ARG A 331 15.16 42.66 7.77
CA ARG A 331 15.99 43.84 7.50
C ARG A 331 15.23 44.94 6.78
N LYS A 332 14.37 44.59 5.81
CA LYS A 332 13.51 45.58 5.11
C LYS A 332 12.53 46.23 6.07
N ILE A 333 11.87 45.45 6.94
CA ILE A 333 10.97 45.95 7.99
C ILE A 333 11.72 46.94 8.89
N GLY A 334 12.87 46.54 9.45
CA GLY A 334 13.63 47.41 10.35
C GLY A 334 14.20 48.68 9.69
N ARG A 335 14.45 48.66 8.36
CA ARG A 335 14.80 49.88 7.62
C ARG A 335 13.60 50.82 7.49
N LEU A 336 12.44 50.29 7.10
CA LEU A 336 11.21 51.07 6.95
C LEU A 336 10.78 51.68 8.29
N GLU A 337 10.86 50.93 9.39
CA GLU A 337 10.58 51.45 10.74
C GLU A 337 11.49 52.61 11.13
N ARG A 338 12.79 52.53 10.81
CA ARG A 338 13.73 53.63 11.04
C ARG A 338 13.40 54.85 10.18
N THR A 339 12.99 54.64 8.93
CA THR A 339 12.58 55.74 8.05
C THR A 339 11.32 56.41 8.56
N ILE A 340 10.31 55.64 8.99
CA ILE A 340 9.08 56.17 9.60
C ILE A 340 9.43 56.96 10.86
N ARG A 341 10.22 56.39 11.78
CA ARG A 341 10.64 57.09 13.00
C ARG A 341 11.44 58.37 12.71
N LYS A 342 12.27 58.37 11.65
CA LYS A 342 13.01 59.57 11.24
C LYS A 342 12.08 60.63 10.67
N GLN A 343 11.11 60.25 9.85
CA GLN A 343 10.08 61.17 9.33
C GLN A 343 9.21 61.74 10.45
N GLU A 344 8.81 60.92 11.42
CA GLU A 344 8.10 61.37 12.63
C GLU A 344 8.95 62.36 13.44
N ALA A 345 10.24 62.09 13.61
CA ALA A 345 11.16 62.98 14.32
C ALA A 345 11.35 64.32 13.58
N GLU A 346 11.56 64.29 12.25
CA GLU A 346 11.67 65.50 11.40
C GLU A 346 10.36 66.29 11.35
N ALA A 347 9.20 65.63 11.31
CA ALA A 347 7.89 66.29 11.38
C ALA A 347 7.57 66.88 12.77
N SER A 348 8.20 66.36 13.83
CA SER A 348 8.07 66.85 15.21
C SER A 348 9.10 67.91 15.61
N ALA A 349 10.09 68.20 14.75
CA ALA A 349 11.04 69.28 14.97
C ALA A 349 10.37 70.62 14.61
N PRO A 350 10.20 71.57 15.56
CA PRO A 350 9.55 72.84 15.28
C PRO A 350 10.41 73.72 14.35
N GLU A 351 9.77 74.36 13.37
CA GLU A 351 10.32 75.50 12.60
C GLU A 351 10.81 76.59 13.57
N SER A 352 12.11 76.57 13.90
CA SER A 352 12.78 77.60 14.71
C SER A 352 14.01 78.17 14.02
N GLU A 353 14.08 78.10 12.69
CA GLU A 353 15.23 78.59 11.91
C GLU A 353 14.83 79.42 10.67
N ALA A 354 13.67 80.09 10.71
CA ALA A 354 13.24 81.00 9.65
C ALA A 354 12.71 82.38 10.11
N ALA A 355 12.95 82.79 11.36
CA ALA A 355 12.57 84.10 11.86
C ALA A 355 13.69 84.71 12.72
N GLY A 356 14.69 85.28 12.06
CA GLY A 356 15.82 85.92 12.74
C GLY A 356 16.80 86.60 11.78
N LEU A 357 16.28 87.21 10.71
CA LEU A 357 17.10 88.02 9.82
C LEU A 357 16.29 89.22 9.32
N GLU A 358 15.95 90.14 10.22
CA GLU A 358 15.67 91.55 9.88
C GLU A 358 15.56 92.40 11.17
N ALA A 359 16.20 93.58 11.13
CA ALA A 359 16.18 94.72 12.08
C ALA A 359 17.16 94.74 13.28
N ASP A 360 18.33 95.38 13.07
CA ASP A 360 18.88 96.59 13.76
C ASP A 360 20.42 96.57 13.56
N VAL A 361 21.08 97.39 12.73
CA VAL A 361 21.19 98.86 12.64
C VAL A 361 21.66 99.54 13.95
N ASP A 362 22.97 99.83 13.93
CA ASP A 362 23.68 100.96 14.55
C ASP A 362 24.18 100.85 16.00
N SER A 363 25.48 100.58 16.17
CA SER A 363 26.47 101.66 16.40
C SER A 363 27.84 101.15 16.89
N SER A 364 28.88 101.71 16.27
CA SER A 364 30.10 102.23 16.92
C SER A 364 31.19 101.27 17.49
N SER A 365 32.29 101.21 16.73
CA SER A 365 33.70 101.36 17.16
C SER A 365 34.38 100.24 17.97
N SER A 366 35.39 99.59 17.38
CA SER A 366 36.81 99.93 17.60
C SER A 366 37.74 98.90 16.91
N ASP A 367 38.56 99.43 15.99
CA ASP A 367 39.95 99.07 15.65
C ASP A 367 40.53 97.71 16.07
N ALA A 368 41.08 96.99 15.09
CA ALA A 368 42.52 96.97 14.80
C ALA A 368 43.02 95.62 14.22
N ALA A 369 43.62 95.73 13.04
CA ALA A 369 44.89 95.10 12.62
C ALA A 369 45.05 93.57 12.64
N GLY A 370 45.47 93.00 11.49
CA GLY A 370 46.25 91.75 11.51
C GLY A 370 46.25 90.88 10.25
N THR A 371 46.76 91.40 9.12
CA THR A 371 47.69 90.75 8.16
C THR A 371 47.80 89.21 8.04
N ARG A 372 47.83 88.77 6.75
CA ARG A 372 48.60 87.65 6.12
C ARG A 372 48.07 86.22 6.35
N SER A 373 48.22 85.24 5.46
CA SER A 373 48.74 85.10 4.10
C SER A 373 48.43 83.65 3.68
N ALA A 374 48.23 83.44 2.38
CA ALA A 374 48.35 82.23 1.56
C ALA A 374 48.87 80.90 2.16
N THR A 375 48.29 79.77 1.74
CA THR A 375 48.93 78.63 1.02
C THR A 375 47.88 77.52 0.80
N THR A 376 47.46 77.17 -0.43
CA THR A 376 48.01 76.20 -1.43
C THR A 376 48.30 74.77 -0.96
N GLY A 377 47.81 73.80 -1.76
CA GLY A 377 48.21 72.38 -1.81
C GLY A 377 47.00 71.44 -1.75
N SER A 378 46.34 71.08 -2.86
CA SER A 378 46.62 69.90 -3.71
C SER A 378 47.54 68.85 -3.08
N VAL A 379 47.01 67.66 -2.80
CA VAL A 379 47.09 66.43 -3.62
C VAL A 379 45.95 65.52 -3.20
#